data_AF-A0A2P4XV33-F1
#
_entry.id   AF-A0A2P4XV33-F1
#
_cell.length_a   1.000
_cell.length_b   1.000
_cell.length_c   1.000
_cell.angle_alpha   90.00
_cell.angle_beta   90.00
_cell.angle_gamma   90.00
#
_symmetry.space_group_name_H-M   'P 1'
#
loop_
_entity.id
_entity.type
_entity.pdbx_description
1 polymer ?
#
loop_
_entity_poly.entity_id
_entity_poly.type
_entity_poly.pdbx_seq_one_letter_code
_entity_poly.pdbx_strand_id
1 'polypeptide(L)'
;MGLACSPSAFNKMIQRFFSDQSAFCRDYIDDLFIFTKRKSIDDHLKALDKVLRRFKLAKSAFWASDIPCLGDNFGRDGIRIDPDKVSVIREWPLPRPKRQLQSFVGTCVYVLKYCENFAALAAPLM
;
A
#
# COMPACT_ATOMS: atom_id res chain seq x y z
N MET A 1 -13.89 -17.68 7.03
CA MET A 1 -12.59 -17.00 7.17
C MET A 1 -11.95 -17.51 8.45
N GLY A 2 -10.73 -18.07 8.41
CA GLY A 2 -10.15 -18.64 9.64
C GLY A 2 -8.91 -19.54 9.52
N LEU A 3 -8.42 -19.81 8.30
CA LEU A 3 -7.13 -20.48 8.11
C LEU A 3 -6.04 -19.42 7.96
N ALA A 4 -4.98 -19.49 8.79
CA ALA A 4 -3.86 -18.54 8.78
C ALA A 4 -3.17 -18.42 7.40
N CYS A 5 -3.18 -19.50 6.61
CA CYS A 5 -2.58 -19.54 5.29
C CYS A 5 -3.50 -19.05 4.16
N SER A 6 -4.77 -18.75 4.44
CA SER A 6 -5.76 -18.41 3.42
C SER A 6 -5.35 -17.21 2.56
N PRO A 7 -4.89 -16.07 3.13
CA PRO A 7 -4.49 -14.92 2.31
C PRO A 7 -3.28 -15.23 1.43
N SER A 8 -2.29 -15.93 1.97
CA SER A 8 -1.07 -16.30 1.25
C SER A 8 -1.33 -17.27 0.10
N ALA A 9 -2.22 -18.25 0.30
CA ALA A 9 -2.63 -19.19 -0.73
C ALA A 9 -3.42 -18.50 -1.85
N PHE A 10 -4.33 -17.60 -1.47
CA PHE A 10 -5.09 -16.79 -2.42
C PHE A 10 -4.17 -15.88 -3.25
N ASN A 11 -3.27 -15.16 -2.60
CA ASN A 11 -2.32 -14.27 -3.28
C ASN A 11 -1.46 -15.05 -4.30
N LYS A 12 -0.92 -16.22 -3.93
CA LYS A 12 -0.18 -17.08 -4.86
C LYS A 12 -1.01 -17.54 -6.06
N MET A 13 -2.30 -17.79 -5.87
CA MET A 13 -3.21 -18.16 -6.95
C MET A 13 -3.41 -16.99 -7.92
N ILE A 14 -3.66 -15.79 -7.40
CA ILE A 14 -3.82 -14.56 -8.19
C ILE A 14 -2.55 -14.24 -8.99
N GLN A 15 -1.37 -14.35 -8.36
CA GLN A 15 -0.07 -14.16 -9.03
C GLN A 15 0.11 -15.08 -10.24
N ARG A 16 -0.26 -16.36 -10.10
CA ARG A 16 -0.18 -17.32 -11.20
C ARG A 16 -1.19 -16.97 -12.31
N PHE A 17 -2.38 -16.57 -11.92
CA PHE A 17 -3.47 -16.24 -12.84
C PHE A 17 -3.21 -14.99 -13.69
N PHE A 18 -2.49 -14.00 -13.14
CA PHE A 18 -2.09 -12.77 -13.84
C PHE A 18 -0.62 -12.76 -14.29
N SER A 19 0.07 -13.89 -14.23
CA SER A 19 1.50 -13.98 -14.57
C SER A 19 1.81 -13.51 -16.00
N ASP A 20 0.91 -13.77 -16.96
CA ASP A 20 0.99 -13.31 -18.35
C ASP A 20 0.74 -11.80 -18.54
N GLN A 21 0.20 -11.14 -17.52
CA GLN A 21 -0.11 -9.70 -17.50
C GLN A 21 0.80 -8.91 -16.54
N SER A 22 1.85 -9.54 -16.01
CA SER A 22 2.81 -8.96 -15.05
C SER A 22 3.51 -7.68 -15.54
N ALA A 23 3.49 -7.40 -16.84
CA ALA A 23 4.03 -6.17 -17.43
C ALA A 23 3.24 -4.90 -17.05
N PHE A 24 1.94 -5.04 -16.75
CA PHE A 24 1.04 -3.91 -16.47
C PHE A 24 0.06 -4.17 -15.30
N CYS A 25 0.11 -5.36 -14.71
CA CYS A 25 -0.76 -5.79 -13.62
C CYS A 25 0.08 -6.33 -12.46
N ARG A 26 -0.20 -5.90 -11.23
CA ARG A 26 0.45 -6.34 -9.99
C ARG A 26 -0.62 -6.57 -8.92
N ASP A 27 -0.56 -7.71 -8.26
CA ASP A 27 -1.42 -8.02 -7.10
C ASP A 27 -0.70 -7.75 -5.77
N TYR A 28 -1.50 -7.49 -4.75
CA TYR A 28 -1.09 -7.58 -3.35
C TYR A 28 -2.27 -8.03 -2.48
N ILE A 29 -2.27 -9.31 -2.09
CA ILE A 29 -3.28 -9.92 -1.22
C ILE A 29 -4.69 -9.75 -1.81
N ASP A 30 -5.41 -8.70 -1.41
CA ASP A 30 -6.78 -8.42 -1.80
C ASP A 30 -6.89 -7.33 -2.88
N ASP A 31 -5.80 -6.63 -3.18
CA ASP A 31 -5.76 -5.51 -4.12
C ASP A 31 -5.10 -5.90 -5.46
N LEU A 32 -5.64 -5.38 -6.55
CA LEU A 32 -5.09 -5.52 -7.90
C LEU A 32 -4.79 -4.15 -8.51
N PHE A 33 -3.53 -3.93 -8.85
CA PHE A 33 -3.03 -2.68 -9.41
C PHE A 33 -2.76 -2.82 -10.90
N ILE A 34 -3.35 -1.92 -11.68
CA ILE A 34 -3.14 -1.83 -13.12
C ILE A 34 -2.41 -0.52 -13.39
N PHE A 35 -1.31 -0.58 -14.13
CA PHE A 35 -0.47 0.58 -14.43
C PHE A 35 0.04 0.53 -15.86
N THR A 36 0.32 1.71 -16.43
CA THR A 36 0.89 1.82 -17.79
C THR A 36 2.08 2.78 -17.78
N LYS A 37 3.09 2.49 -18.59
CA LYS A 37 4.31 3.33 -18.67
C LYS A 37 4.08 4.65 -19.41
N ARG A 38 3.14 4.65 -20.38
CA ARG A 38 2.78 5.83 -21.17
C ARG A 38 1.57 6.51 -20.53
N LYS A 39 1.49 7.84 -20.59
CA LYS A 39 0.30 8.61 -20.18
C LYS A 39 -0.85 8.50 -21.22
N SER A 40 -0.94 7.39 -21.93
CA SER A 40 -1.98 7.14 -22.93
C SER A 40 -3.16 6.45 -22.26
N ILE A 41 -4.32 7.12 -22.29
CA ILE A 41 -5.56 6.58 -21.75
C ILE A 41 -5.97 5.30 -22.51
N ASP A 42 -5.77 5.26 -23.83
CA ASP A 42 -6.14 4.10 -24.65
C ASP A 42 -5.35 2.85 -24.28
N ASP A 43 -4.06 3.00 -23.96
CA ASP A 43 -3.24 1.87 -23.52
C ASP A 43 -3.71 1.36 -22.15
N HIS A 44 -4.12 2.27 -21.27
CA HIS A 44 -4.65 1.93 -19.96
C HIS A 44 -6.02 1.25 -20.05
N LEU A 45 -6.91 1.72 -20.93
CA LEU A 45 -8.20 1.09 -21.19
C LEU A 45 -8.05 -0.33 -21.78
N LYS A 46 -7.08 -0.53 -22.67
CA LYS A 46 -6.75 -1.87 -23.19
C LYS A 46 -6.23 -2.81 -22.11
N ALA A 47 -5.38 -2.30 -21.21
CA ALA A 47 -4.89 -3.08 -20.06
C ALA A 47 -6.04 -3.43 -19.11
N LEU A 48 -6.91 -2.46 -18.83
CA LEU A 48 -8.09 -2.65 -18.00
C LEU A 48 -9.04 -3.70 -18.60
N ASP A 49 -9.41 -3.59 -19.88
CA ASP A 49 -10.28 -4.56 -20.55
C ASP A 49 -9.74 -6.01 -20.42
N LYS A 50 -8.42 -6.19 -20.60
CA LYS A 50 -7.78 -7.50 -20.44
C LYS A 50 -7.91 -8.09 -19.03
N VAL A 51 -7.88 -7.25 -18.00
CA VAL A 51 -8.06 -7.68 -16.61
C VAL A 51 -9.54 -7.96 -16.32
N LEU A 52 -10.44 -7.07 -16.76
CA LEU A 52 -11.89 -7.17 -16.51
C LEU A 52 -12.54 -8.35 -17.22
N ARG A 53 -11.98 -8.82 -18.34
CA ARG A 53 -12.40 -10.09 -18.96
C ARG A 53 -12.23 -11.30 -18.05
N ARG A 54 -11.30 -11.23 -17.08
CA ARG A 54 -10.97 -12.34 -16.18
C ARG A 54 -11.47 -12.13 -14.76
N PHE A 55 -11.88 -10.92 -14.38
CA PHE A 55 -12.32 -10.57 -13.02
C PHE A 55 -13.53 -9.64 -13.02
N LYS A 56 -14.46 -9.85 -12.08
CA LYS A 56 -15.65 -8.99 -11.92
C LYS A 56 -15.37 -7.77 -11.04
N LEU A 57 -15.91 -6.62 -11.43
CA LEU A 57 -15.87 -5.38 -10.68
C LEU A 57 -16.89 -5.40 -9.53
N ALA A 58 -16.46 -5.79 -8.34
CA ALA A 58 -17.29 -5.66 -7.14
C ALA A 58 -16.98 -4.38 -6.35
N LYS A 59 -15.72 -3.91 -6.34
CA LYS A 59 -15.23 -2.69 -5.67
C LYS A 59 -13.97 -2.17 -6.37
N SER A 60 -14.12 -1.27 -7.34
CA SER A 60 -12.99 -0.72 -8.10
C SER A 60 -13.06 0.80 -8.17
N ALA A 61 -11.96 1.46 -7.86
CA ALA A 61 -11.77 2.88 -8.13
C ALA A 61 -11.01 3.04 -9.45
N PHE A 62 -11.49 3.92 -10.32
CA PHE A 62 -10.83 4.25 -11.59
C PHE A 62 -10.47 5.73 -11.62
N TRP A 63 -9.37 6.05 -12.29
CA TRP A 63 -8.99 7.44 -12.62
C TRP A 63 -8.86 8.36 -11.39
N ALA A 64 -8.45 7.83 -10.24
CA ALA A 64 -8.14 8.66 -9.09
C ALA A 64 -6.77 9.34 -9.28
N SER A 65 -6.69 10.61 -8.89
CA SER A 65 -5.43 11.37 -8.93
C SER A 65 -4.42 10.85 -7.91
N ASP A 66 -4.95 10.33 -6.80
CA ASP A 66 -4.23 9.63 -5.75
C ASP A 66 -4.97 8.31 -5.48
N ILE A 67 -4.26 7.19 -5.50
CA ILE A 67 -4.81 5.87 -5.23
C ILE A 67 -4.24 5.37 -3.89
N PRO A 68 -5.08 5.08 -2.89
CA PRO A 68 -4.61 4.45 -1.67
C PRO A 68 -4.12 3.03 -2.00
N CYS A 69 -2.90 2.72 -1.61
CA CYS A 69 -2.23 1.45 -1.86
C CYS A 69 -1.32 1.12 -0.68
N LEU A 70 -1.56 -0.04 -0.05
CA LEU A 70 -0.80 -0.51 1.13
C LEU A 70 -0.80 0.49 2.30
N GLY A 71 -1.80 1.35 2.34
CA GLY A 71 -1.97 2.42 3.31
C GLY A 71 -1.06 3.64 3.11
N ASP A 72 -0.46 3.78 1.93
CA ASP A 72 0.10 5.05 1.42
C ASP A 72 -0.72 5.51 0.21
N ASN A 73 -0.60 6.79 -0.17
CA ASN A 73 -1.26 7.35 -1.34
C ASN A 73 -0.29 7.46 -2.51
N PHE A 74 -0.61 6.81 -3.62
CA PHE A 74 0.17 6.86 -4.85
C PHE A 74 -0.41 7.92 -5.75
N GLY A 75 0.32 9.03 -5.92
CA GLY A 75 -0.09 10.17 -6.72
C GLY A 75 0.86 10.45 -7.88
N ARG A 76 0.53 11.48 -8.66
CA ARG A 76 1.37 11.97 -9.76
C ARG A 76 2.76 12.40 -9.29
N ASP A 77 2.86 12.92 -8.07
CA ASP A 77 4.09 13.47 -7.49
C ASP A 77 4.88 12.43 -6.67
N GLY A 78 4.49 11.15 -6.76
CA GLY A 78 5.14 10.04 -6.07
C GLY A 78 4.29 9.43 -4.95
N ILE A 79 4.96 8.71 -4.06
CA ILE A 79 4.33 8.03 -2.92
C ILE A 79 4.25 9.03 -1.77
N ARG A 80 3.03 9.30 -1.31
CA ARG A 80 2.75 10.17 -0.17
C ARG A 80 2.26 9.32 0.98
N ILE A 81 2.71 9.64 2.18
CA ILE A 81 2.17 9.02 3.38
C ILE A 81 0.69 9.37 3.54
N ASP A 82 -0.10 8.42 4.03
CA ASP A 82 -1.48 8.66 4.42
C ASP A 82 -1.56 9.71 5.55
N PRO A 83 -2.25 10.84 5.34
CA PRO A 83 -2.36 11.91 6.35
C PRO A 83 -3.02 11.44 7.65
N ASP A 84 -3.88 10.42 7.61
CA ASP A 84 -4.53 9.90 8.81
C ASP A 84 -3.49 9.18 9.70
N LYS A 85 -2.57 8.43 9.08
CA LYS A 85 -1.47 7.78 9.80
C LYS A 85 -0.47 8.78 10.38
N VAL A 86 -0.22 9.88 9.66
CA VAL A 86 0.61 10.97 10.19
C VAL A 86 -0.08 11.62 11.40
N SER A 87 -1.38 11.85 11.32
CA SER A 87 -2.16 12.45 12.40
C SER A 87 -2.09 11.60 13.67
N VAL A 88 -2.19 10.27 13.57
CA VAL A 88 -2.04 9.36 14.71
C VAL A 88 -0.70 9.53 15.44
N ILE A 89 0.41 9.68 14.71
CA ILE A 89 1.73 9.87 15.31
C ILE A 89 1.87 11.28 15.90
N ARG A 90 1.32 12.28 15.19
CA ARG A 90 1.38 13.69 15.61
C ARG A 90 0.57 13.96 16.88
N GLU A 91 -0.59 13.32 17.00
CA GLU A 91 -1.50 13.44 18.14
C GLU A 91 -1.22 12.41 19.23
N TRP A 92 -0.15 11.62 19.08
CA TRP A 92 0.18 10.58 20.03
C TRP A 92 0.46 11.18 21.42
N PRO A 93 -0.23 10.72 22.48
CA PRO A 93 -0.05 11.26 23.82
C PRO A 93 1.36 10.96 24.33
N LEU A 94 1.95 11.89 25.10
CA LEU A 94 3.32 11.72 25.62
C LEU A 94 3.46 10.38 26.36
N PRO A 95 4.27 9.43 25.85
CA PRO A 95 4.38 8.11 26.46
C PRO A 95 5.12 8.23 27.80
N ARG A 96 4.49 7.74 28.87
CA ARG A 96 5.07 7.75 30.22
C ARG A 96 5.74 6.42 30.61
N PRO A 97 5.04 5.27 30.57
CA PRO A 97 5.66 3.99 30.86
C PRO A 97 6.48 3.50 29.66
N LYS A 98 7.55 2.74 29.94
CA LYS A 98 8.41 2.08 28.95
C LYS A 98 7.63 1.34 27.86
N ARG A 99 6.53 0.66 28.22
CA ARG A 99 5.69 -0.07 27.26
C ARG A 99 5.02 0.85 26.23
N GLN A 100 4.55 2.02 26.65
CA GLN A 100 3.96 3.01 25.72
C GLN A 100 5.03 3.63 24.82
N LEU A 101 6.24 3.85 25.35
CA LEU A 101 7.37 4.33 24.55
C LEU A 101 7.76 3.32 23.47
N GLN A 102 7.86 2.03 23.82
CA GLN A 102 8.12 0.95 22.86
C GLN A 102 7.01 0.83 21.80
N SER A 103 5.74 0.96 22.20
CA SER A 103 4.63 1.01 21.25
C SER A 103 4.74 2.18 20.29
N PHE A 104 5.04 3.38 20.79
CA PHE A 104 5.23 4.58 19.97
C PHE A 104 6.37 4.41 18.95
N VAL A 105 7.54 3.96 19.40
CA VAL A 105 8.69 3.72 18.51
C VAL A 105 8.34 2.66 17.46
N GLY A 106 7.65 1.58 17.85
CA GLY A 106 7.17 0.56 16.93
C GLY A 106 6.21 1.10 15.87
N THR A 107 5.30 2.01 16.25
CA THR A 107 4.41 2.70 15.32
C THR A 107 5.18 3.62 14.37
N CYS A 108 6.20 4.32 14.87
CA CYS A 108 7.04 5.22 14.06
C CYS A 108 7.86 4.50 12.99
N VAL A 109 8.06 3.18 13.08
CA VAL A 109 8.68 2.39 12.00
C VAL A 109 7.93 2.58 10.67
N TYR A 110 6.61 2.81 10.71
CA TYR A 110 5.81 3.09 9.53
C TYR A 110 6.30 4.32 8.75
N VAL A 111 6.77 5.35 9.44
CA VAL A 111 7.22 6.62 8.84
C VAL A 111 8.72 6.66 8.55
N LEU A 112 9.47 5.62 8.91
CA LEU A 112 10.92 5.57 8.82
C LEU A 112 11.42 5.84 7.39
N LYS A 113 10.71 5.34 6.37
CA LYS A 113 11.06 5.57 4.95
C LYS A 113 10.86 7.02 4.48
N TYR A 114 10.15 7.85 5.25
CA TYR A 114 9.90 9.26 4.97
C TYR A 114 10.71 10.19 5.91
N CYS A 115 11.44 9.63 6.87
CA CYS A 115 12.18 10.39 7.87
C CYS A 115 13.68 10.11 7.74
N GLU A 116 14.42 11.09 7.20
CA GLU A 116 15.87 11.01 7.16
C GLU A 116 16.45 10.97 8.59
N ASN A 117 17.47 10.14 8.79
CA ASN A 117 18.16 9.99 10.08
C ASN A 117 17.27 9.56 11.26
N PHE A 118 16.16 8.86 11.00
CA PHE A 118 15.28 8.34 12.05
C PHE A 118 16.02 7.59 13.15
N ALA A 119 17.02 6.76 12.81
CA ALA A 119 17.80 6.01 13.79
C ALA A 119 18.52 6.91 14.81
N ALA A 120 19.07 8.04 14.37
CA ALA A 120 19.71 9.00 15.26
C ALA A 120 18.70 9.73 16.16
N LEU A 121 17.51 10.04 15.62
CA LEU A 121 16.42 10.66 16.36
C LEU A 121 15.79 9.72 17.39
N ALA A 122 15.73 8.41 17.09
CA ALA A 122 15.16 7.39 17.95
C ALA A 122 16.16 6.83 18.98
N ALA A 123 17.47 7.02 18.77
CA ALA A 123 18.52 6.57 19.68
C ALA A 123 18.31 6.98 21.16
N PRO A 124 17.94 8.23 21.50
CA PRO A 124 17.68 8.61 22.90
C PRO A 124 16.39 8.04 23.50
N LEU A 125 15.53 7.40 22.69
CA LEU A 125 14.26 6.81 23.12
C LEU A 125 14.33 5.29 23.34
N MET A 126 15.43 4.65 22.91
CA MET A 126 15.73 3.23 23.13
C MET A 126 16.51 3.03 24.42
#